data_AF-A4WKI6-F1
#
_entry.id   AF-A4WKI6-F1
#
_cell.length_a   1.000
_cell.length_b   1.000
_cell.length_c   1.000
_cell.angle_alpha   90.00
_cell.angle_beta   90.00
_cell.angle_gamma   90.00
#
_symmetry.space_group_name_H-M   'P 1'
#
loop_
_entity.id
_entity.type
_entity.pdbx_description
1 polymer ?
#
loop_
_entity_poly.entity_id
_entity_poly.type
_entity_poly.pdbx_seq_one_letter_code
_entity_poly.pdbx_strand_id
1 'polypeptide(L)'
;MDMRSIALFKVGRDYGVTSLDLKIAGLKDTGEKPSRYANEFAYIEGELVSAVPALREMYSFDTILEDMSGRRYYARFYAVDGVVYYAVLISQRGTVRGLVKRLVAQGWRLLFMIEKKVVKKNLPSETDVR
;
A
#
# COMPACT_ATOMS: atom_id res chain seq x y z
N MET A 1 -12.72 -8.70 4.89
CA MET A 1 -12.97 -7.93 3.66
C MET A 1 -11.73 -8.06 2.80
N ASP A 2 -11.84 -8.48 1.53
CA ASP A 2 -10.67 -8.90 0.75
C ASP A 2 -9.82 -7.71 0.29
N MET A 3 -8.61 -7.58 0.82
CA MET A 3 -7.60 -6.65 0.33
C MET A 3 -7.22 -7.03 -1.10
N ARG A 4 -7.29 -6.05 -2.02
CA ARG A 4 -7.12 -6.29 -3.45
C ARG A 4 -5.69 -6.05 -3.91
N SER A 5 -5.00 -5.09 -3.31
CA SER A 5 -3.66 -4.72 -3.72
C SER A 5 -2.85 -4.16 -2.56
N ILE A 6 -1.61 -4.64 -2.42
CA ILE A 6 -0.64 -4.21 -1.41
C ILE A 6 0.67 -3.90 -2.12
N ALA A 7 1.34 -2.80 -1.77
CA ALA A 7 2.67 -2.47 -2.26
C ALA A 7 3.56 -2.01 -1.10
N LEU A 8 4.77 -2.57 -1.03
CA LEU A 8 5.81 -2.15 -0.10
C LEU A 8 6.88 -1.34 -0.82
N PHE A 9 7.26 -0.22 -0.24
CA PHE A 9 8.28 0.68 -0.74
C PHE A 9 9.40 0.88 0.27
N LYS A 10 10.62 1.05 -0.24
CA LYS A 10 11.70 1.75 0.45
C LYS A 10 11.65 3.22 0.05
N VAL A 11 11.52 4.10 1.04
CA VAL A 11 11.28 5.54 0.88
C VAL A 11 12.56 6.32 1.14
N GLY A 12 13.06 6.30 2.39
CA GLY A 12 14.30 6.95 2.79
C GLY A 12 14.23 8.48 2.74
N ARG A 13 13.13 9.07 3.21
CA ARG A 13 12.87 10.51 3.13
C ARG A 13 12.29 11.05 4.42
N ASP A 14 12.58 12.31 4.74
CA ASP A 14 11.96 12.99 5.87
C ASP A 14 10.43 13.03 5.75
N TYR A 15 9.73 13.18 6.87
CA TYR A 15 8.27 13.29 6.90
C TYR A 15 7.71 14.35 5.94
N GLY A 16 8.33 15.53 5.90
CA GLY A 16 7.89 16.63 5.04
C GLY A 16 7.99 16.28 3.56
N VAL A 17 9.10 15.65 3.15
CA VAL A 17 9.33 15.22 1.76
C VAL A 17 8.40 14.05 1.41
N THR A 18 8.20 13.11 2.33
CA THR A 18 7.24 12.01 2.16
C THR A 18 5.83 12.53 1.92
N SER A 19 5.39 13.52 2.70
CA SER A 19 4.08 14.16 2.53
C SER A 19 3.96 14.88 1.18
N LEU A 20 5.02 15.58 0.77
CA LEU A 20 5.08 16.24 -0.54
C LEU A 20 5.00 15.23 -1.70
N ASP A 21 5.72 14.12 -1.62
CA ASP A 21 5.70 13.07 -2.65
C ASP A 21 4.30 12.46 -2.81
N LEU A 22 3.62 12.20 -1.70
CA LEU A 22 2.24 11.71 -1.69
C LEU A 22 1.30 12.71 -2.36
N LYS A 23 1.45 14.01 -2.03
CA LYS A 23 0.68 15.09 -2.64
C LYS A 23 0.91 15.20 -4.15
N ILE A 24 2.17 15.12 -4.60
CA ILE A 24 2.51 15.09 -6.04
C ILE A 24 1.95 13.84 -6.72
N ALA A 25 1.94 12.70 -6.04
CA ALA A 25 1.32 11.46 -6.51
C ALA A 25 -0.23 11.51 -6.47
N GLY A 26 -0.82 12.64 -6.10
CA GLY A 26 -2.26 12.87 -6.10
C GLY A 26 -2.99 12.27 -4.90
N LEU A 27 -2.29 12.07 -3.79
CA LEU A 27 -2.86 11.62 -2.53
C LEU A 27 -2.89 12.74 -1.51
N LYS A 28 -3.93 12.76 -0.69
CA LYS A 28 -4.08 13.61 0.48
C LYS A 28 -4.19 12.76 1.72
N ASP A 29 -3.40 13.08 2.75
CA ASP A 29 -3.58 12.52 4.09
C ASP A 29 -4.87 13.08 4.71
N THR A 30 -5.76 12.20 5.17
CA THR A 30 -7.02 12.60 5.80
C THR A 30 -6.86 12.88 7.30
N GLY A 31 -5.74 12.48 7.91
CA GLY A 31 -5.52 12.51 9.37
C GLY A 31 -6.31 11.43 10.12
N GLU A 32 -7.12 10.62 9.42
CA GLU A 32 -7.87 9.53 10.01
C GLU A 32 -6.99 8.28 10.14
N LYS A 33 -7.09 7.60 11.29
CA LYS A 33 -6.48 6.28 11.47
C LYS A 33 -7.41 5.20 10.93
N PRO A 34 -6.89 4.14 10.28
CA PRO A 34 -7.70 3.01 9.81
C PRO A 34 -8.04 2.03 10.94
N SER A 35 -8.61 2.51 12.05
CA SER A 35 -8.89 1.74 13.27
C SER A 35 -9.73 0.48 13.02
N ARG A 36 -10.67 0.56 12.07
CA ARG A 36 -11.51 -0.58 11.65
C ARG A 36 -10.72 -1.76 11.07
N TYR A 37 -9.48 -1.54 10.64
CA TYR A 37 -8.64 -2.54 9.95
C TYR A 37 -7.38 -2.89 10.72
N ALA A 38 -7.32 -2.56 12.02
CA ALA A 38 -6.13 -2.77 12.85
C ALA A 38 -5.65 -4.24 12.83
N ASN A 39 -6.58 -5.20 12.79
CA ASN A 39 -6.25 -6.63 12.75
C ASN A 39 -5.62 -7.03 11.40
N GLU A 40 -6.16 -6.56 10.28
CA GLU A 40 -5.59 -6.82 8.96
C GLU A 40 -4.20 -6.20 8.81
N PHE A 41 -4.00 -5.02 9.37
CA PHE A 41 -2.70 -4.37 9.43
C PHE A 41 -1.69 -5.16 10.27
N ALA A 42 -2.09 -5.66 11.44
CA ALA A 42 -1.25 -6.51 12.28
C ALA A 42 -0.88 -7.82 11.58
N TYR A 43 -1.81 -8.43 10.83
CA TYR A 43 -1.54 -9.61 10.02
C TYR A 43 -0.52 -9.32 8.91
N ILE A 44 -0.74 -8.26 8.14
CA ILE A 44 0.20 -7.83 7.09
C ILE A 44 1.58 -7.56 7.69
N GLU A 45 1.64 -6.88 8.83
CA GLU A 45 2.89 -6.60 9.52
C GLU A 45 3.64 -7.87 9.92
N GLY A 46 2.96 -8.90 10.42
CA GLY A 46 3.60 -10.18 10.73
C GLY A 46 4.29 -10.81 9.52
N GLU A 47 3.63 -10.78 8.36
CA GLU A 47 4.18 -11.26 7.10
C GLU A 47 5.34 -10.36 6.61
N LEU A 48 5.19 -9.04 6.74
CA LEU A 48 6.20 -8.06 6.33
C LEU A 48 7.47 -8.13 7.16
N VAL A 49 7.35 -8.24 8.48
CA VAL A 49 8.49 -8.37 9.41
C VAL A 49 9.26 -9.66 9.13
N SER A 50 8.57 -10.73 8.74
CA SER A 50 9.22 -11.97 8.33
C SER A 50 10.09 -11.80 7.08
N ALA A 51 9.68 -10.93 6.14
CA ALA A 51 10.47 -10.62 4.94
C ALA A 51 11.51 -9.50 5.15
N VAL A 52 11.23 -8.54 6.04
CA VAL A 52 12.06 -7.38 6.34
C VAL A 52 12.13 -7.19 7.87
N PRO A 53 13.02 -7.94 8.56
CA PRO A 53 13.07 -7.94 10.03
C PRO A 53 13.31 -6.57 10.67
N ALA A 54 14.00 -5.68 9.96
CA ALA A 54 14.29 -4.32 10.43
C ALA A 54 13.02 -3.49 10.73
N LEU A 55 11.86 -3.85 10.18
CA LEU A 55 10.60 -3.14 10.44
C LEU A 55 10.15 -3.24 11.91
N ARG A 56 10.54 -4.32 12.62
CA ARG A 56 10.12 -4.57 14.01
C ARG A 56 10.57 -3.49 14.99
N GLU A 57 11.75 -2.93 14.75
CA GLU A 57 12.37 -1.93 15.64
C GLU A 57 11.99 -0.49 15.26
N MET A 58 11.22 -0.30 14.18
CA MET A 58 10.86 1.03 13.68
C MET A 58 9.55 1.50 14.27
N TYR A 59 9.44 2.81 14.51
CA TYR A 59 8.15 3.41 14.85
C TYR A 59 7.23 3.32 13.64
N SER A 60 6.08 2.65 13.81
CA SER A 60 5.05 2.54 12.78
C SER A 60 3.86 3.44 13.07
N PHE A 61 3.30 4.08 12.04
CA PHE A 61 2.04 4.79 12.13
C PHE A 61 1.19 4.61 10.88
N ASP A 62 -0.13 4.65 11.09
CA ASP A 62 -1.13 4.35 10.07
C ASP A 62 -1.96 5.58 9.75
N THR A 63 -2.25 5.77 8.47
CA THR A 63 -3.17 6.82 8.01
C THR A 63 -4.01 6.37 6.81
N ILE A 64 -5.13 7.05 6.61
CA ILE A 64 -5.94 6.95 5.41
C ILE A 64 -5.49 8.03 4.42
N LEU A 65 -5.22 7.60 3.20
CA LEU A 65 -4.91 8.47 2.08
C LEU A 65 -6.09 8.48 1.10
N GLU A 66 -6.42 9.64 0.57
CA GLU A 66 -7.50 9.79 -0.41
C GLU A 66 -6.96 10.42 -1.69
N ASP A 67 -7.34 9.87 -2.85
CA ASP A 67 -7.03 10.51 -4.14
C ASP A 67 -8.09 11.52 -4.57
N MET A 68 -7.80 12.28 -5.63
CA MET A 68 -8.70 13.30 -6.18
C MET A 68 -10.06 12.75 -6.66
N SER A 69 -10.20 11.43 -6.82
CA SER A 69 -11.46 10.77 -7.18
C SER A 69 -12.20 10.20 -5.97
N GLY A 70 -11.77 10.53 -4.75
CA GLY A 70 -12.35 10.05 -3.50
C GLY A 70 -12.03 8.59 -3.18
N ARG A 71 -11.05 7.97 -3.88
CA ARG A 71 -10.66 6.59 -3.56
C ARG A 71 -9.73 6.60 -2.37
N ARG A 72 -10.08 5.76 -1.38
CA ARG A 72 -9.29 5.58 -0.16
C ARG A 72 -8.25 4.48 -0.31
N TYR A 73 -7.07 4.77 0.18
CA TYR A 73 -5.94 3.86 0.35
C TYR A 73 -5.57 3.90 1.82
N TYR A 74 -5.01 2.81 2.31
CA TYR A 74 -4.48 2.74 3.66
C TYR A 74 -2.97 2.69 3.59
N ALA A 75 -2.32 3.48 4.42
CA ALA A 75 -0.88 3.57 4.47
C ALA A 75 -0.37 3.24 5.87
N ARG A 76 0.68 2.41 5.93
CA ARG A 76 1.53 2.26 7.11
C ARG A 76 2.92 2.76 6.77
N PHE A 77 3.46 3.63 7.60
CA PHE A 77 4.80 4.16 7.46
C PHE A 77 5.66 3.65 8.61
N TYR A 78 6.91 3.31 8.29
CA TYR A 78 7.92 2.89 9.25
C TYR A 78 9.04 3.92 9.26
N ALA A 79 9.29 4.50 10.43
CA ALA A 79 10.14 5.65 10.59
C ALA A 79 11.09 5.54 11.77
N VAL A 80 12.23 6.21 11.66
CA VAL A 80 13.26 6.39 12.69
C VAL A 80 13.80 7.81 12.55
N ASP A 81 13.92 8.54 13.65
CA ASP A 81 14.54 9.88 13.72
C ASP A 81 14.02 10.89 12.67
N GLY A 82 12.71 10.93 12.44
CA GLY A 82 12.11 11.88 11.49
C GLY A 82 12.08 11.42 10.03
N VAL A 83 12.72 10.28 9.72
CA VAL A 83 12.85 9.73 8.38
C VAL A 83 11.93 8.53 8.20
N VAL A 84 11.09 8.57 7.16
CA VAL A 84 10.30 7.42 6.71
C VAL A 84 11.19 6.53 5.84
N TYR A 85 11.50 5.33 6.34
CA TYR A 85 12.34 4.36 5.64
C TYR A 85 11.53 3.43 4.76
N TYR A 86 10.34 3.03 5.21
CA TYR A 86 9.46 2.13 4.47
C TYR A 86 8.02 2.62 4.52
N ALA A 87 7.28 2.31 3.45
CA ALA A 87 5.85 2.59 3.35
C ALA A 87 5.13 1.39 2.75
N VAL A 88 3.99 1.05 3.33
CA VAL A 88 3.06 0.03 2.83
C VAL A 88 1.82 0.76 2.38
N LEU A 89 1.40 0.53 1.12
CA LEU A 89 0.15 1.06 0.57
C LEU A 89 -0.80 -0.07 0.25
N ILE A 90 -2.04 0.05 0.73
CA ILE A 90 -3.07 -0.97 0.63
C ILE A 90 -4.30 -0.36 -0.04
N SER A 91 -4.85 -1.07 -1.03
CA SER A 91 -6.16 -0.78 -1.61
C SER A 91 -7.10 -1.96 -1.45
N GLN A 92 -8.32 -1.69 -0.98
CA GLN A 92 -9.37 -2.70 -0.85
C GLN A 92 -10.15 -2.92 -2.13
N ARG A 93 -10.38 -1.86 -2.92
CA ARG A 93 -11.32 -1.91 -4.05
C ARG A 93 -10.62 -1.96 -5.41
N GLY A 94 -9.37 -1.50 -5.48
CA GLY A 94 -8.64 -1.31 -6.73
C GLY A 94 -7.21 -1.85 -6.71
N THR A 95 -6.53 -1.62 -7.84
CA THR A 95 -5.09 -1.79 -7.97
C THR A 95 -4.38 -0.51 -7.52
N VAL A 96 -3.22 -0.66 -6.87
CA VAL A 96 -2.33 0.47 -6.56
C VAL A 96 -1.32 0.77 -7.69
N ARG A 97 -1.36 0.05 -8.81
CA ARG A 97 -0.34 0.13 -9.88
C ARG A 97 -0.13 1.55 -10.44
N GLY A 98 -1.21 2.29 -10.65
CA GLY A 98 -1.11 3.67 -11.13
C GLY A 98 -0.41 4.58 -10.12
N LEU A 99 -0.70 4.37 -8.83
CA LEU A 99 -0.08 5.10 -7.73
C LEU A 99 1.39 4.71 -7.54
N VAL A 100 1.69 3.40 -7.61
CA VAL A 100 3.05 2.86 -7.60
C VAL A 100 3.92 3.54 -8.66
N LYS A 101 3.43 3.65 -9.90
CA LYS A 101 4.17 4.33 -10.98
C LYS A 101 4.51 5.79 -10.62
N ARG A 102 3.56 6.54 -10.05
CA ARG A 102 3.77 7.94 -9.69
C ARG A 102 4.77 8.08 -8.53
N LEU A 103 4.66 7.24 -7.51
CA LEU A 103 5.58 7.25 -6.36
C LEU A 103 6.99 6.81 -6.77
N VAL A 104 7.12 5.81 -7.64
CA VAL A 104 8.41 5.42 -8.21
C VAL A 104 9.02 6.56 -9.01
N ALA A 105 8.22 7.31 -9.77
CA ALA A 105 8.68 8.51 -10.46
C ALA A 105 9.13 9.63 -9.50
N GLN A 106 8.63 9.65 -8.25
CA GLN A 106 9.14 10.53 -7.20
C GLN A 106 10.40 9.99 -6.52
N GLY A 107 10.92 8.83 -6.91
CA GLY A 107 12.14 8.23 -6.37
C GLY A 107 11.90 7.21 -5.26
N TRP A 108 10.66 6.82 -4.98
CA TRP A 108 10.39 5.71 -4.07
C TRP A 108 10.77 4.40 -4.74
N ARG A 109 11.41 3.49 -4.01
CA ARG A 109 11.79 2.17 -4.56
C ARG A 109 10.73 1.14 -4.19
N LEU A 110 10.00 0.62 -5.18
CA LEU A 110 9.12 -0.52 -4.98
C LEU A 110 9.95 -1.76 -4.62
N LEU A 111 9.62 -2.42 -3.52
CA LEU A 111 10.22 -3.69 -3.11
C LEU A 111 9.40 -4.87 -3.64
N PHE A 112 8.08 -4.84 -3.41
CA PHE A 112 7.16 -5.79 -4.01
C PHE A 112 5.75 -5.22 -4.09
N MET A 113 4.92 -5.83 -4.92
CA MET A 113 3.49 -5.55 -5.03
C MET A 113 2.73 -6.85 -5.21
N ILE A 114 1.67 -7.03 -4.43
CA ILE A 114 0.76 -8.17 -4.51
C ILE A 114 -0.60 -7.65 -4.98
N GLU A 115 -1.18 -8.31 -5.99
CA GLU A 115 -2.52 -8.00 -6.50
C GLU A 115 -3.37 -9.28 -6.52
N LYS A 116 -4.47 -9.28 -5.76
CA LYS A 116 -5.48 -10.33 -5.85
C LYS A 116 -6.30 -10.10 -7.12
N LYS A 117 -6.05 -10.90 -8.16
CA LYS A 117 -6.87 -10.92 -9.36
C LYS A 117 -8.03 -11.88 -9.16
N VAL A 118 -9.25 -11.42 -9.43
CA VAL A 118 -10.40 -12.32 -9.56
C VAL A 118 -10.24 -13.04 -10.88
N VAL A 119 -9.91 -14.34 -10.83
CA VAL A 119 -9.93 -15.19 -12.01
C VAL A 119 -11.40 -15.46 -12.32
N LYS A 120 -11.93 -14.90 -13.43
CA LYS A 120 -13.21 -15.36 -13.95
C LYS A 120 -13.03 -16.84 -14.32
N LYS A 121 -13.74 -17.75 -13.66
CA LYS A 121 -13.87 -19.12 -14.15
C LYS A 121 -14.57 -19.02 -15.50
N ASN A 122 -13.84 -19.22 -16.59
CA ASN A 122 -14.46 -19.53 -17.87
C ASN A 122 -15.10 -20.91 -17.68
N LEU A 123 -16.43 -20.94 -17.53
CA LEU A 123 -17.18 -22.16 -17.74
C LEU A 123 -16.88 -22.61 -19.18
N PRO A 124 -16.50 -23.87 -19.43
CA PRO A 124 -16.33 -24.36 -20.79
C PRO A 124 -17.65 -24.16 -21.54
N SER A 125 -17.59 -23.48 -22.68
CA SER A 125 -18.73 -23.39 -23.61
C SER A 125 -19.01 -24.79 -24.13
N GLU A 126 -20.26 -25.24 -24.09
CA GLU A 126 -20.74 -26.56 -24.56
C GLU A 126 -20.54 -26.81 -26.08
N THR A 127 -19.70 -26.04 -26.76
CA THR A 127 -19.47 -26.15 -28.21
C THR A 127 -18.20 -26.89 -28.61
N ASP A 128 -17.37 -27.32 -27.64
CA ASP A 128 -16.11 -28.04 -27.90
C ASP A 128 -16.19 -29.55 -27.62
N VAL A 129 -17.29 -30.19 -28.01
CA VAL A 129 -17.32 -31.66 -28.16
C VAL A 129 -17.83 -31.97 -29.57
N ARG A 130 -16.88 -32.38 -30.42
CA ARG A 130 -17.14 -32.96 -31.75
C ARG A 130 -17.74 -34.35 -31.64
#